data_AF-A0A453CER5-F1
#
_entry.id   AF-A0A453CER5-F1
#
_cell.length_a   1.000
_cell.length_b   1.000
_cell.length_c   1.000
_cell.angle_alpha   90.00
_cell.angle_beta   90.00
_cell.angle_gamma   90.00
#
_symmetry.space_group_name_H-M   'P 1'
#
loop_
_entity.id
_entity.type
_entity.pdbx_description
1 polymer ?
#
loop_
_entity_poly.entity_id
_entity_poly.type
_entity_poly.pdbx_seq_one_letter_code
_entity_poly.pdbx_strand_id
1 'polypeptide(L)'
;SLFFFVLEQRKCAICFDSMRSGHGQALFTAECSHKFHFHCISSNVKHGNHVCPVCRAKWKEIPLNRSLSSNIPDGRRGINGVQLPQQDAYVALLHQVPNRQRGVRRLHTFEPTDFNDDESLQQTEATDSLNSRSKKTAEISTYPEFSSIPQSSSQDGFSVLIHLKAPSASSDQATGRLVNESSVRSPSGRAPVDLVTVIDISGSMAGTKLALLKRAMGFVIQHLGPSDRLSVIAFSSSARRLFHLQRMSHYGRQQALQAINSLGAGGGTNIAEALKKATKVIEDRSYKNSVCSIILLSDGQDTYNLSSNARGGSKDYSTLVPQSILDDTRRMLPIHAFGFGADHDSDSLHSVAEASGGTFSFIEDEGVMQDAFAQCIGGLLSVVVQEMRLNMECVHPGVQLCSIKSGSYPSMMARDGRSCSVDIGHLYADEERDILLSVNIPQSREQTSLLKVACSYRDLTNETIKLKVDEVKINRPMSAISENVSIEVDRERNRIQAADSIESARAAAERGALAEAVTILEDCRRRLSESFASRSGDRLSLALDAELREMQERMASRQLYEASGRAYMLSGLSSHSWQRATTRGDSTESSTIVHSYQTPSMVQMLQHSQSHIPSPPGQQPQARPPRPSAR
;
A
#
# COMPACT_ATOMS: atom_id res chain seq x y z
N SER A 1 -37.05 -43.09 22.43
CA SER A 1 -35.80 -43.77 22.01
C SER A 1 -35.05 -42.83 21.09
N LEU A 2 -33.87 -42.28 21.35
CA LEU A 2 -32.86 -42.40 22.40
C LEU A 2 -32.31 -40.97 22.64
N PHE A 3 -32.34 -40.49 23.87
CA PHE A 3 -31.60 -39.31 24.32
C PHE A 3 -30.10 -39.66 24.28
N PHE A 4 -29.31 -38.99 23.43
CA PHE A 4 -27.85 -39.03 23.56
C PHE A 4 -27.43 -37.98 24.60
N PHE A 5 -27.14 -38.45 25.81
CA PHE A 5 -26.44 -37.70 26.85
C PHE A 5 -25.10 -37.22 26.30
N VAL A 6 -24.94 -35.90 26.11
CA VAL A 6 -23.61 -35.29 25.99
C VAL A 6 -23.00 -35.32 27.39
N LEU A 7 -22.25 -36.38 27.69
CA LEU A 7 -21.40 -36.41 28.87
C LEU A 7 -20.41 -35.25 28.78
N GLU A 8 -20.46 -34.33 29.74
CA GLU A 8 -19.38 -33.37 30.00
C GLU A 8 -18.09 -34.17 30.23
N GLN A 9 -17.27 -34.34 29.19
CA GLN A 9 -15.93 -34.87 29.35
C GLN A 9 -15.13 -33.85 30.18
N ARG A 10 -14.94 -34.15 31.47
CA ARG A 10 -14.13 -33.32 32.38
C ARG A 10 -12.64 -33.64 32.29
N LYS A 11 -12.26 -34.68 31.54
CA LYS A 11 -10.89 -35.15 31.34
C LYS A 11 -10.61 -35.39 29.86
N CYS A 12 -9.41 -35.04 29.40
CA CYS A 12 -8.94 -35.26 28.04
C CYS A 12 -8.71 -36.76 27.81
N ALA A 13 -9.25 -37.33 26.73
CA ALA A 13 -9.15 -38.78 26.48
C ALA A 13 -7.75 -39.26 26.02
N ILE A 14 -6.79 -38.34 25.84
CA ILE A 14 -5.42 -38.63 25.38
C ILE A 14 -4.43 -38.60 26.55
N CYS A 15 -4.46 -37.57 27.39
CA CYS A 15 -3.56 -37.43 28.56
C CYS A 15 -4.24 -37.71 29.90
N PHE A 16 -5.57 -37.89 29.93
CA PHE A 16 -6.39 -38.11 31.13
C PHE A 16 -6.44 -36.94 32.14
N ASP A 17 -5.82 -35.80 31.82
CA ASP A 17 -5.87 -34.58 32.65
C ASP A 17 -7.17 -33.78 32.51
N SER A 18 -7.45 -32.93 33.50
CA SER A 18 -8.69 -32.14 33.55
C SER A 18 -8.74 -31.03 32.49
N MET A 19 -9.90 -30.85 31.87
CA MET A 19 -10.15 -29.84 30.83
C MET A 19 -10.81 -28.57 31.39
N ARG A 20 -10.21 -27.93 32.40
CA ARG A 20 -10.71 -26.65 32.95
C ARG A 20 -10.20 -25.45 32.15
N SER A 21 -11.09 -24.57 31.71
CA SER A 21 -10.74 -23.29 31.09
C SER A 21 -10.11 -22.34 32.13
N GLY A 22 -8.85 -21.93 31.94
CA GLY A 22 -8.18 -20.95 32.81
C GLY A 22 -6.69 -21.21 33.13
N HIS A 23 -6.14 -22.38 32.78
CA HIS A 23 -4.73 -22.72 33.06
C HIS A 23 -3.77 -22.60 31.86
N GLY A 24 -4.07 -21.72 30.89
CA GLY A 24 -3.16 -21.46 29.76
C GLY A 24 -3.03 -22.60 28.72
N GLN A 25 -3.84 -23.66 28.82
CA GLN A 25 -3.90 -24.74 27.83
C GLN A 25 -5.10 -24.52 26.89
N ALA A 26 -4.83 -24.38 25.58
CA ALA A 26 -5.88 -24.26 24.56
C ALA A 26 -6.69 -25.56 24.46
N LEU A 27 -8.02 -25.43 24.35
CA LEU A 27 -8.94 -26.55 24.18
C LEU A 27 -9.40 -26.62 22.72
N PHE A 28 -9.39 -27.82 22.15
CA PHE A 28 -9.92 -28.11 20.82
C PHE A 28 -11.24 -28.88 20.95
N THR A 29 -12.28 -28.42 20.25
CA THR A 29 -13.55 -29.15 20.13
C THR A 29 -13.66 -29.67 18.71
N ALA A 30 -13.68 -30.99 18.54
CA ALA A 30 -13.80 -31.63 17.23
C ALA A 30 -15.21 -31.48 16.65
N GLU A 31 -15.38 -31.69 15.33
CA GLU A 31 -16.69 -31.71 14.64
C GLU A 31 -17.69 -32.71 15.26
N CYS A 32 -17.18 -33.78 15.87
CA CYS A 32 -17.96 -34.78 16.59
C CYS A 32 -18.30 -34.38 18.04
N SER A 33 -18.10 -33.12 18.43
CA SER A 33 -18.36 -32.54 19.75
C SER A 33 -17.50 -33.06 20.90
N HIS A 34 -16.50 -33.91 20.65
CA HIS A 34 -15.50 -34.32 21.64
C HIS A 34 -14.44 -33.24 21.87
N LYS A 35 -14.01 -33.07 23.12
CA LYS A 35 -13.05 -32.05 23.53
C LYS A 35 -11.71 -32.67 23.91
N PHE A 36 -10.62 -32.00 23.54
CA PHE A 36 -9.25 -32.41 23.82
C PHE A 36 -8.38 -31.18 24.14
N HIS A 37 -7.25 -31.36 24.82
CA HIS A 37 -6.21 -30.33 24.79
C HIS A 37 -5.65 -30.20 23.38
N PHE A 38 -5.42 -28.97 22.94
CA PHE A 38 -4.94 -28.68 21.59
C PHE A 38 -3.59 -29.36 21.30
N HIS A 39 -2.67 -29.38 22.27
CA HIS A 39 -1.39 -30.10 22.11
C HIS A 39 -1.59 -31.62 21.95
N CYS A 40 -2.46 -32.24 22.76
CA CYS A 40 -2.71 -33.68 22.70
C CYS A 40 -3.27 -34.09 21.34
N ILE A 41 -4.19 -33.29 20.80
CA ILE A 41 -4.82 -33.60 19.51
C ILE A 41 -3.88 -33.30 18.33
N SER A 42 -3.09 -32.23 18.40
CA SER A 42 -2.08 -31.89 17.41
C SER A 42 -1.01 -32.97 17.31
N SER A 43 -0.54 -33.51 18.44
CA SER A 43 0.41 -34.63 18.46
C SER A 43 -0.19 -35.89 17.81
N ASN A 44 -1.45 -36.20 18.09
CA ASN A 44 -2.09 -37.40 17.53
C ASN A 44 -2.24 -37.33 16.00
N VAL A 45 -2.55 -36.14 15.48
CA VAL A 45 -2.58 -35.87 14.03
C VAL A 45 -1.21 -35.99 13.40
N LYS A 46 -0.15 -35.49 14.06
CA LYS A 46 1.24 -35.60 13.56
C LYS A 46 1.67 -37.05 13.34
N HIS A 47 1.09 -38.01 14.07
CA HIS A 47 1.37 -39.44 13.91
C HIS A 47 0.44 -40.14 12.88
N GLY A 48 -0.30 -39.38 12.06
CA GLY A 48 -1.12 -39.91 10.95
C GLY A 48 -2.55 -40.34 11.34
N ASN A 49 -2.99 -40.06 12.57
CA ASN A 49 -4.33 -40.41 13.02
C ASN A 49 -5.34 -39.28 12.69
N HIS A 50 -6.08 -39.44 11.60
CA HIS A 50 -7.11 -38.48 11.13
C HIS A 50 -8.54 -38.84 11.57
N VAL A 51 -8.67 -39.57 12.69
CA VAL A 51 -9.96 -40.00 13.25
C VAL A 51 -10.06 -39.60 14.72
N CYS A 52 -11.29 -39.29 15.17
CA CYS A 52 -11.54 -39.00 16.57
C CYS A 52 -11.13 -40.19 17.47
N PRO A 53 -10.28 -40.01 18.50
CA PRO A 53 -9.89 -41.08 19.41
C PRO A 53 -11.05 -41.69 20.21
N VAL A 54 -12.14 -40.93 20.37
CA VAL A 54 -13.29 -41.34 21.17
C VAL A 54 -14.35 -42.04 20.31
N CYS A 55 -14.75 -41.45 19.17
CA CYS A 55 -15.84 -41.99 18.35
C CYS A 55 -15.44 -42.45 16.94
N ARG A 56 -14.14 -42.35 16.59
CA ARG A 56 -13.57 -42.72 15.28
C ARG A 56 -14.14 -41.98 14.05
N ALA A 57 -14.88 -40.89 14.25
CA ALA A 57 -15.31 -40.02 13.15
C ALA A 57 -14.09 -39.45 12.40
N LYS A 58 -14.08 -39.54 11.06
CA LYS A 58 -13.04 -38.95 10.19
C LYS A 58 -13.15 -37.43 10.19
N TRP A 59 -12.03 -36.72 10.35
CA TRP A 59 -12.02 -35.25 10.34
C TRP A 59 -11.89 -34.71 8.92
N LYS A 60 -12.68 -33.67 8.60
CA LYS A 60 -12.58 -32.97 7.31
C LYS A 60 -11.62 -31.79 7.40
N GLU A 61 -11.55 -31.16 8.58
CA GLU A 61 -10.56 -30.13 8.90
C GLU A 61 -9.58 -30.64 9.96
N ILE A 62 -8.28 -30.55 9.65
CA ILE A 62 -7.21 -31.02 10.54
C ILE A 62 -6.67 -29.80 11.33
N PRO A 63 -6.50 -29.90 12.67
CA PRO A 63 -5.87 -28.83 13.45
C PRO A 63 -4.41 -28.61 13.00
N LEU A 64 -4.15 -27.49 12.32
CA LEU A 64 -2.82 -27.06 11.87
C LEU A 64 -1.98 -26.62 13.09
N ASN A 65 -0.71 -27.05 13.14
CA ASN A 65 0.26 -26.60 14.12
C ASN A 65 1.17 -25.52 13.51
N ARG A 66 1.21 -24.32 14.10
CA ARG A 66 2.24 -23.30 13.88
C ARG A 66 3.60 -23.86 14.34
N SER A 67 4.53 -23.90 13.39
CA SER A 67 6.01 -23.76 13.45
C SER A 67 6.85 -24.57 14.45
N LEU A 68 7.81 -25.35 13.93
CA LEU A 68 9.28 -25.20 14.14
C LEU A 68 10.02 -26.39 13.52
N SER A 69 10.80 -26.10 12.49
CA SER A 69 11.80 -26.95 11.87
C SER A 69 13.00 -27.16 12.80
N SER A 70 13.42 -28.41 12.99
CA SER A 70 14.82 -28.72 13.31
C SER A 70 15.21 -30.13 12.85
N ASN A 71 16.26 -30.15 12.02
CA ASN A 71 17.31 -31.15 11.89
C ASN A 71 16.94 -32.58 11.44
N ILE A 72 17.16 -32.84 10.15
CA ILE A 72 17.54 -34.17 9.64
C ILE A 72 18.99 -34.08 9.16
N PRO A 73 19.94 -34.84 9.73
CA PRO A 73 21.21 -35.12 9.08
C PRO A 73 21.05 -36.29 8.11
N ASP A 74 21.68 -36.10 6.96
CA ASP A 74 21.83 -37.05 5.86
C ASP A 74 22.65 -38.29 6.28
N GLY A 75 22.26 -39.48 5.81
CA GLY A 75 22.91 -40.74 6.16
C GLY A 75 22.51 -41.92 5.27
N ARG A 76 23.39 -42.25 4.30
CA ARG A 76 23.29 -43.37 3.33
C ARG A 76 23.39 -44.77 3.96
N ARG A 77 22.67 -45.73 3.35
CA ARG A 77 22.91 -47.20 3.12
C ARG A 77 21.52 -47.89 3.13
N GLY A 78 21.07 -48.78 2.25
CA GLY A 78 21.68 -49.74 1.33
C GLY A 78 21.12 -51.15 1.63
N ILE A 79 20.58 -51.83 0.60
CA ILE A 79 20.37 -53.31 0.43
C ILE A 79 18.92 -53.89 0.54
N ASN A 80 18.45 -54.36 -0.63
CA ASN A 80 17.63 -55.53 -1.03
C ASN A 80 16.53 -56.16 -0.12
N GLY A 81 15.28 -56.07 -0.59
CA GLY A 81 14.52 -57.16 -1.27
C GLY A 81 13.86 -58.28 -0.44
N VAL A 82 12.52 -58.35 -0.44
CA VAL A 82 11.69 -59.59 -0.45
C VAL A 82 10.31 -59.28 -1.10
N GLN A 83 9.80 -60.24 -1.90
CA GLN A 83 8.56 -60.22 -2.71
C GLN A 83 7.29 -60.75 -1.99
N LEU A 84 6.14 -60.19 -2.43
CA LEU A 84 4.76 -60.73 -2.62
C LEU A 84 3.85 -61.06 -1.39
N PRO A 85 2.48 -61.10 -1.53
CA PRO A 85 1.62 -60.89 -2.71
C PRO A 85 0.28 -60.09 -2.56
N GLN A 86 -0.24 -59.68 -3.74
CA GLN A 86 -1.64 -59.51 -4.21
C GLN A 86 -2.79 -59.22 -3.22
N GLN A 87 -3.49 -58.09 -3.45
CA GLN A 87 -4.95 -58.07 -3.56
C GLN A 87 -5.45 -56.77 -4.25
N ASP A 88 -5.56 -56.84 -5.57
CA ASP A 88 -6.37 -55.93 -6.39
C ASP A 88 -7.82 -56.43 -6.39
N ALA A 89 -8.76 -55.60 -5.90
CA ALA A 89 -10.15 -55.54 -6.35
C ALA A 89 -10.97 -54.58 -5.45
N TYR A 90 -11.00 -53.27 -5.74
CA TYR A 90 -12.18 -52.43 -5.42
C TYR A 90 -12.24 -51.03 -6.09
N VAL A 91 -11.55 -50.78 -7.21
CA VAL A 91 -11.63 -49.47 -7.90
C VAL A 91 -11.91 -49.67 -9.40
N ALA A 92 -13.09 -50.21 -9.70
CA ALA A 92 -13.63 -50.23 -11.07
C ALA A 92 -15.15 -50.37 -11.03
N LEU A 93 -15.89 -49.34 -10.59
CA LEU A 93 -17.36 -49.29 -10.75
C LEU A 93 -18.04 -47.91 -10.55
N LEU A 94 -17.38 -46.79 -10.88
CA LEU A 94 -18.06 -45.48 -10.98
C LEU A 94 -17.70 -44.64 -12.22
N HIS A 95 -17.32 -45.29 -13.33
CA HIS A 95 -17.28 -44.64 -14.64
C HIS A 95 -18.37 -45.21 -15.54
N GLN A 96 -19.57 -44.65 -15.47
CA GLN A 96 -20.54 -44.62 -16.57
C GLN A 96 -21.71 -43.69 -16.22
N VAL A 97 -21.55 -42.39 -16.47
CA VAL A 97 -22.69 -41.49 -16.73
C VAL A 97 -22.33 -40.62 -17.93
N PRO A 98 -23.22 -40.45 -18.93
CA PRO A 98 -22.85 -39.87 -20.22
C PRO A 98 -22.48 -38.40 -20.08
N ASN A 99 -21.41 -38.04 -20.80
CA ASN A 99 -20.93 -36.70 -21.01
C ASN A 99 -21.99 -35.87 -21.76
N ARG A 100 -22.97 -35.30 -21.04
CA ARG A 100 -23.71 -34.15 -21.54
C ARG A 100 -22.75 -32.97 -21.49
N GLN A 101 -22.16 -32.67 -22.65
CA GLN A 101 -21.58 -31.36 -22.94
C GLN A 101 -22.63 -30.28 -22.63
N ARG A 102 -22.69 -29.83 -21.37
CA ARG A 102 -23.13 -28.48 -21.09
C ARG A 102 -22.02 -27.61 -21.63
N GLY A 103 -22.22 -27.11 -22.84
CA GLY A 103 -21.38 -26.07 -23.41
C GLY A 103 -21.18 -25.01 -22.35
N VAL A 104 -19.96 -24.93 -21.81
CA VAL A 104 -19.46 -23.71 -21.24
C VAL A 104 -19.60 -22.72 -22.38
N ARG A 105 -20.61 -21.84 -22.33
CA ARG A 105 -20.62 -20.67 -23.17
C ARG A 105 -19.31 -19.96 -22.83
N ARG A 106 -18.27 -20.16 -23.66
CA ARG A 106 -17.23 -19.16 -23.83
C ARG A 106 -18.01 -17.92 -24.25
N LEU A 107 -18.23 -17.02 -23.30
CA LEU A 107 -18.48 -15.63 -23.63
C LEU A 107 -17.19 -15.15 -24.31
N HIS A 108 -17.05 -15.44 -25.60
CA HIS A 108 -16.33 -14.54 -26.48
C HIS A 108 -17.19 -13.28 -26.59
N THR A 109 -17.24 -12.51 -25.51
CA THR A 109 -17.53 -11.08 -25.63
C THR A 109 -16.37 -10.53 -26.42
N PHE A 110 -16.62 -10.13 -27.67
CA PHE A 110 -15.68 -9.28 -28.40
C PHE A 110 -15.38 -8.10 -27.49
N GLU A 111 -14.13 -7.99 -27.05
CA GLU A 111 -13.68 -6.83 -26.30
C GLU A 111 -13.79 -5.65 -27.27
N PRO A 112 -14.52 -4.57 -26.90
CA PRO A 112 -14.75 -3.47 -27.81
C PRO A 112 -13.41 -2.83 -28.18
N THR A 113 -13.33 -2.31 -29.41
CA THR A 113 -12.14 -1.62 -29.91
C THR A 113 -11.86 -0.35 -29.14
N ASP A 114 -12.88 0.30 -28.60
CA ASP A 114 -12.81 1.54 -27.84
C ASP A 114 -13.47 1.37 -26.47
N PHE A 115 -12.92 2.00 -25.42
CA PHE A 115 -13.41 1.88 -24.04
C PHE A 115 -14.19 3.12 -23.56
N ASN A 116 -15.11 3.61 -24.40
CA ASN A 116 -15.98 4.77 -24.13
C ASN A 116 -17.38 4.39 -23.62
N ASP A 117 -17.55 3.15 -23.14
CA ASP A 117 -18.79 2.58 -22.61
C ASP A 117 -19.04 2.93 -21.13
N ASP A 118 -18.51 4.07 -20.67
CA ASP A 118 -18.61 4.54 -19.28
C ASP A 118 -19.91 5.32 -19.00
N GLU A 119 -20.39 5.22 -17.75
CA GLU A 119 -21.62 5.89 -17.31
C GLU A 119 -21.41 7.41 -17.11
N SER A 120 -22.44 8.20 -17.43
CA SER A 120 -22.43 9.66 -17.31
C SER A 120 -22.25 10.16 -15.88
N LEU A 121 -21.54 11.27 -15.70
CA LEU A 121 -21.45 11.95 -14.40
C LEU A 121 -22.84 12.42 -13.92
N GLN A 122 -23.24 12.10 -12.68
CA GLN A 122 -24.46 12.63 -12.10
C GLN A 122 -24.20 14.12 -11.90
N GLN A 123 -24.94 14.97 -12.61
CA GLN A 123 -24.91 16.41 -12.37
C GLN A 123 -25.53 16.64 -11.00
N THR A 124 -24.71 16.79 -9.98
CA THR A 124 -25.17 17.38 -8.73
C THR A 124 -25.37 18.86 -9.04
N GLU A 125 -26.61 19.29 -9.25
CA GLU A 125 -26.93 20.71 -9.18
C GLU A 125 -26.43 21.19 -7.83
N ALA A 126 -25.40 22.05 -7.85
CA ALA A 126 -24.92 22.72 -6.66
C ALA A 126 -26.04 23.67 -6.23
N THR A 127 -26.93 23.21 -5.34
CA THR A 127 -27.84 24.11 -4.65
C THR A 127 -26.98 25.05 -3.80
N ASP A 128 -26.90 26.31 -4.25
CA ASP A 128 -26.29 27.44 -3.56
C ASP A 128 -26.95 27.63 -2.19
N SER A 129 -26.41 26.94 -1.20
CA SER A 129 -26.66 27.25 0.21
C SER A 129 -25.46 26.83 1.04
N LEU A 130 -24.28 27.36 0.70
CA LEU A 130 -23.11 27.34 1.59
C LEU A 130 -23.07 28.65 2.37
N ASN A 131 -23.73 28.64 3.53
CA ASN A 131 -23.46 29.61 4.59
C ASN A 131 -21.95 29.62 4.87
N SER A 132 -21.36 30.82 4.88
CA SER A 132 -20.02 31.20 5.33
C SER A 132 -19.44 30.27 6.43
N ARG A 133 -18.87 29.14 6.02
CA ARG A 133 -17.97 28.31 6.82
C ARG A 133 -16.57 28.60 6.28
N SER A 134 -15.67 29.06 7.13
CA SER A 134 -14.27 29.33 6.79
C SER A 134 -13.68 28.13 6.06
N LYS A 135 -13.49 28.23 4.73
CA LYS A 135 -12.82 27.19 3.93
C LYS A 135 -11.40 27.05 4.49
N LYS A 136 -11.07 25.90 5.10
CA LYS A 136 -9.68 25.60 5.50
C LYS A 136 -8.85 25.46 4.23
N THR A 137 -7.83 26.29 4.08
CA THR A 137 -6.86 26.22 2.97
C THR A 137 -5.69 25.32 3.36
N ALA A 138 -4.86 24.94 2.39
CA ALA A 138 -3.55 24.36 2.70
C ALA A 138 -2.72 25.32 3.56
N GLU A 139 -1.91 24.77 4.45
CA GLU A 139 -0.98 25.50 5.30
C GLU A 139 0.43 25.39 4.71
N ILE A 140 1.18 26.48 4.76
CA ILE A 140 2.57 26.53 4.29
C ILE A 140 3.40 27.20 5.39
N SER A 141 4.38 26.46 5.90
CA SER A 141 5.31 26.91 6.92
C SER A 141 6.72 26.89 6.36
N THR A 142 7.56 27.84 6.78
CA THR A 142 8.92 27.98 6.29
C THR A 142 9.89 28.05 7.45
N TYR A 143 10.96 27.25 7.41
CA TYR A 143 11.95 27.15 8.49
C TYR A 143 13.35 27.40 7.92
N PRO A 144 14.01 28.51 8.28
CA PRO A 144 15.42 28.68 7.98
C PRO A 144 16.27 27.80 8.89
N GLU A 145 17.46 27.39 8.43
CA GLU A 145 18.40 26.56 9.21
C GLU A 145 18.75 27.21 10.57
N PHE A 146 19.00 28.52 10.54
CA PHE A 146 19.20 29.37 11.71
C PHE A 146 18.34 30.62 11.57
N SER A 147 17.82 31.18 12.68
CA SER A 147 17.05 32.41 12.62
C SER A 147 17.94 33.65 12.42
N SER A 148 19.25 33.50 12.67
CA SER A 148 20.23 34.56 12.57
C SER A 148 21.60 34.12 12.03
N ILE A 149 22.27 35.01 11.29
CA ILE A 149 23.62 34.83 10.77
C ILE A 149 24.39 36.15 10.98
N PRO A 150 25.66 36.17 11.43
CA PRO A 150 26.42 37.40 11.59
C PRO A 150 26.41 38.29 10.34
N GLN A 151 26.36 39.62 10.55
CA GLN A 151 26.37 40.59 9.44
C GLN A 151 27.63 40.50 8.56
N SER A 152 28.76 40.07 9.14
CA SER A 152 30.05 39.94 8.48
C SER A 152 30.27 38.60 7.77
N SER A 153 29.33 37.66 7.86
CA SER A 153 29.46 36.35 7.23
C SER A 153 28.54 36.22 6.01
N SER A 154 29.12 35.71 4.93
CA SER A 154 28.38 35.01 3.88
C SER A 154 28.32 33.53 4.23
N GLN A 155 27.24 32.86 3.85
CA GLN A 155 27.10 31.43 4.07
C GLN A 155 26.66 30.77 2.78
N ASP A 156 27.44 29.80 2.34
CA ASP A 156 27.09 28.97 1.20
C ASP A 156 26.30 27.76 1.66
N GLY A 157 25.33 27.36 0.84
CA GLY A 157 24.53 26.17 1.07
C GLY A 157 23.60 26.21 2.29
N PHE A 158 23.23 27.39 2.78
CA PHE A 158 22.27 27.57 3.88
C PHE A 158 20.93 26.92 3.55
N SER A 159 20.36 26.15 4.49
CA SER A 159 19.10 25.46 4.22
C SER A 159 17.86 26.28 4.57
N VAL A 160 16.84 26.18 3.73
CA VAL A 160 15.48 26.65 4.02
C VAL A 160 14.51 25.52 3.71
N LEU A 161 13.76 25.08 4.72
CA LEU A 161 12.70 24.09 4.60
C LEU A 161 11.37 24.78 4.31
N ILE A 162 10.61 24.24 3.37
CA ILE A 162 9.23 24.59 3.11
C ILE A 162 8.38 23.37 3.44
N HIS A 163 7.54 23.50 4.46
CA HIS A 163 6.60 22.50 4.91
C HIS A 163 5.21 22.86 4.39
N LEU A 164 4.57 21.91 3.72
CA LEU A 164 3.21 22.01 3.19
C LEU A 164 2.33 21.04 3.97
N LYS A 165 1.13 21.48 4.33
CA LYS A 165 0.12 20.61 4.95
C LYS A 165 -1.24 20.81 4.29
N ALA A 166 -1.82 19.72 3.82
CA ALA A 166 -3.15 19.72 3.25
C ALA A 166 -4.22 19.97 4.33
N PRO A 167 -5.33 20.64 3.99
CA PRO A 167 -6.39 20.88 4.95
C PRO A 167 -7.01 19.57 5.43
N SER A 168 -7.35 19.49 6.71
CA SER A 168 -8.06 18.33 7.25
C SER A 168 -9.42 18.16 6.59
N ALA A 169 -9.85 16.91 6.40
CA ALA A 169 -11.20 16.62 5.97
C ALA A 169 -12.21 17.18 6.99
N SER A 170 -13.29 17.82 6.53
CA SER A 170 -14.30 18.39 7.42
C SER A 170 -14.89 17.30 8.32
N SER A 171 -14.73 17.45 9.64
CA SER A 171 -15.03 16.47 10.69
C SER A 171 -16.51 16.12 10.90
N ASP A 172 -17.43 16.57 10.04
CA ASP A 172 -18.88 16.41 10.24
C ASP A 172 -19.41 14.98 10.00
N GLN A 173 -18.54 13.98 9.77
CA GLN A 173 -18.96 12.60 9.45
C GLN A 173 -18.38 11.51 10.36
N ALA A 174 -17.70 11.86 11.45
CA ALA A 174 -17.17 10.87 12.41
C ALA A 174 -18.21 10.28 13.38
N THR A 175 -19.51 10.59 13.26
CA THR A 175 -20.56 9.92 14.04
C THR A 175 -21.39 9.03 13.12
N GLY A 176 -21.19 7.72 13.24
CA GLY A 176 -21.99 6.68 12.58
C GLY A 176 -23.45 6.69 13.04
N ARG A 177 -24.23 7.66 12.57
CA ARG A 177 -25.69 7.55 12.55
C ARG A 177 -26.10 6.82 11.27
N LEU A 178 -26.71 5.65 11.45
CA LEU A 178 -27.48 4.93 10.44
C LEU A 178 -28.33 5.94 9.64
N VAL A 179 -28.02 6.06 8.36
CA VAL A 179 -28.72 6.95 7.44
C VAL A 179 -30.08 6.33 7.15
N ASN A 180 -31.16 7.01 7.53
CA ASN A 180 -32.50 6.71 7.03
C ASN A 180 -32.54 6.97 5.52
N GLU A 181 -33.03 5.98 4.76
CA GLU A 181 -33.17 5.99 3.29
C GLU A 181 -34.17 7.03 2.76
N SER A 182 -33.84 8.32 2.81
CA SER A 182 -34.71 9.33 2.15
C SER A 182 -34.04 10.64 1.72
N SER A 183 -32.70 10.74 1.70
CA SER A 183 -32.05 11.92 1.12
C SER A 183 -30.75 11.55 0.42
N VAL A 184 -30.74 11.70 -0.90
CA VAL A 184 -29.55 11.64 -1.75
C VAL A 184 -28.73 12.90 -1.50
N ARG A 185 -27.99 12.94 -0.40
CA ARG A 185 -26.90 13.88 -0.17
C ARG A 185 -25.58 13.11 -0.31
N SER A 186 -24.69 13.62 -1.13
CA SER A 186 -23.33 13.09 -1.35
C SER A 186 -22.62 12.82 -0.02
N PRO A 187 -22.30 11.57 0.32
CA PRO A 187 -21.73 11.25 1.63
C PRO A 187 -20.19 11.27 1.57
N SER A 188 -19.57 12.39 1.16
CA SER A 188 -18.16 12.66 1.48
C SER A 188 -17.71 14.03 0.97
N GLY A 189 -17.08 14.82 1.84
CA GLY A 189 -16.36 16.04 1.47
C GLY A 189 -15.03 15.72 0.78
N ARG A 190 -15.04 14.89 -0.26
CA ARG A 190 -13.87 14.44 -1.04
C ARG A 190 -14.14 14.49 -2.54
N ALA A 191 -13.07 14.49 -3.33
CA ALA A 191 -13.15 14.35 -4.78
C ALA A 191 -13.55 12.92 -5.19
N PRO A 192 -14.48 12.74 -6.15
CA PRO A 192 -14.80 11.41 -6.70
C PRO A 192 -13.60 10.85 -7.48
N VAL A 193 -13.45 9.53 -7.46
CA VAL A 193 -12.27 8.84 -8.02
C VAL A 193 -12.63 7.93 -9.19
N ASP A 194 -11.83 7.95 -10.24
CA ASP A 194 -11.75 6.91 -11.27
C ASP A 194 -10.60 5.94 -10.95
N LEU A 195 -10.94 4.75 -10.45
CA LEU A 195 -9.98 3.73 -10.07
C LEU A 195 -9.94 2.62 -11.12
N VAL A 196 -8.76 2.32 -11.67
CA VAL A 196 -8.55 1.13 -12.52
C VAL A 196 -7.66 0.16 -11.78
N THR A 197 -8.15 -1.05 -11.51
CA THR A 197 -7.34 -2.10 -10.89
C THR A 197 -6.83 -3.07 -11.93
N VAL A 198 -5.54 -3.36 -11.88
CA VAL A 198 -4.80 -4.25 -12.77
C VAL A 198 -4.30 -5.41 -11.93
N ILE A 199 -4.90 -6.58 -12.13
CA ILE A 199 -4.81 -7.71 -11.22
C ILE A 199 -4.15 -8.89 -11.94
N ASP A 200 -3.00 -9.33 -11.43
CA ASP A 200 -2.37 -10.56 -11.89
C ASP A 200 -3.22 -11.78 -11.50
N ILE A 201 -3.49 -12.63 -12.50
CA ILE A 201 -4.16 -13.92 -12.38
C ILE A 201 -3.31 -15.03 -13.01
N SER A 202 -1.99 -14.86 -13.05
CA SER A 202 -1.01 -15.87 -13.44
C SER A 202 -1.11 -17.14 -12.57
N GLY A 203 -0.44 -18.21 -13.00
CA GLY A 203 -0.44 -19.47 -12.27
C GLY A 203 0.09 -19.37 -10.83
N SER A 204 1.00 -18.43 -10.54
CA SER A 204 1.56 -18.20 -9.20
C SER A 204 0.53 -17.67 -8.21
N MET A 205 -0.47 -16.94 -8.69
CA MET A 205 -1.58 -16.43 -7.88
C MET A 205 -2.58 -17.51 -7.43
N ALA A 206 -2.45 -18.76 -7.87
CA ALA A 206 -3.38 -19.83 -7.52
C ALA A 206 -3.48 -20.09 -6.00
N GLY A 207 -4.59 -20.65 -5.56
CA GLY A 207 -4.80 -21.01 -4.16
C GLY A 207 -5.08 -19.80 -3.26
N THR A 208 -4.34 -19.70 -2.16
CA THR A 208 -4.60 -18.72 -1.09
C THR A 208 -4.40 -17.28 -1.55
N LYS A 209 -3.40 -17.01 -2.41
CA LYS A 209 -3.10 -15.66 -2.91
C LYS A 209 -4.29 -15.02 -3.63
N LEU A 210 -4.89 -15.74 -4.59
CA LEU A 210 -6.10 -15.27 -5.29
C LEU A 210 -7.31 -15.15 -4.35
N ALA A 211 -7.44 -16.02 -3.34
CA ALA A 211 -8.52 -15.91 -2.37
C ALA A 211 -8.41 -14.64 -1.52
N LEU A 212 -7.20 -14.30 -1.07
CA LEU A 212 -6.92 -13.06 -0.32
C LEU A 212 -7.10 -11.83 -1.18
N LEU A 213 -6.65 -11.88 -2.43
CA LEU A 213 -6.89 -10.83 -3.42
C LEU A 213 -8.38 -10.55 -3.61
N LYS A 214 -9.20 -11.59 -3.79
CA LYS A 214 -10.66 -11.44 -3.91
C LYS A 214 -11.26 -10.78 -2.66
N ARG A 215 -10.77 -11.15 -1.48
CA ARG A 215 -11.19 -10.54 -0.21
C ARG A 215 -10.78 -9.06 -0.12
N ALA A 216 -9.53 -8.74 -0.43
CA ALA A 216 -9.02 -7.37 -0.43
C ALA A 216 -9.77 -6.49 -1.44
N MET A 217 -10.00 -6.98 -2.65
CA MET A 217 -10.81 -6.27 -3.65
C MET A 217 -12.27 -6.12 -3.21
N GLY A 218 -12.83 -7.12 -2.51
CA GLY A 218 -14.16 -7.01 -1.90
C GLY A 218 -14.23 -5.85 -0.91
N PHE A 219 -13.20 -5.69 -0.06
CA PHE A 219 -13.07 -4.57 0.86
C PHE A 219 -12.99 -3.22 0.11
N VAL A 220 -12.18 -3.12 -0.95
CA VAL A 220 -12.10 -1.91 -1.78
C VAL A 220 -13.46 -1.55 -2.36
N ILE A 221 -14.14 -2.50 -3.03
CA ILE A 221 -15.44 -2.27 -3.68
C ILE A 221 -16.50 -1.76 -2.69
N GLN A 222 -16.46 -2.26 -1.45
CA GLN A 222 -17.39 -1.84 -0.40
C GLN A 222 -17.14 -0.42 0.11
N HIS A 223 -15.89 0.08 0.04
CA HIS A 223 -15.51 1.41 0.53
C HIS A 223 -15.50 2.49 -0.56
N LEU A 224 -15.54 2.11 -1.84
CA LEU A 224 -15.82 3.03 -2.93
C LEU A 224 -17.25 3.57 -2.82
N GLY A 225 -17.40 4.89 -2.94
CA GLY A 225 -18.68 5.61 -2.88
C GLY A 225 -19.48 5.52 -4.19
N PRO A 226 -20.76 5.90 -4.18
CA PRO A 226 -21.62 5.82 -5.38
C PRO A 226 -21.17 6.74 -6.54
N SER A 227 -20.41 7.80 -6.23
CA SER A 227 -19.81 8.70 -7.23
C SER A 227 -18.46 8.22 -7.75
N ASP A 228 -17.84 7.25 -7.08
CA ASP A 228 -16.57 6.66 -7.49
C ASP A 228 -16.83 5.63 -8.60
N ARG A 229 -15.88 5.50 -9.54
CA ARG A 229 -15.95 4.54 -10.63
C ARG A 229 -14.80 3.55 -10.55
N LEU A 230 -15.09 2.30 -10.87
CA LEU A 230 -14.12 1.20 -10.86
C LEU A 230 -14.10 0.54 -12.24
N SER A 231 -12.91 0.24 -12.75
CA SER A 231 -12.69 -0.72 -13.84
C SER A 231 -11.74 -1.81 -13.34
N VAL A 232 -11.95 -3.05 -13.74
CA VAL A 232 -11.08 -4.18 -13.37
C VAL A 232 -10.48 -4.80 -14.62
N ILE A 233 -9.16 -4.84 -14.68
CA ILE A 233 -8.37 -5.53 -15.68
C ILE A 233 -7.72 -6.73 -15.01
N ALA A 234 -7.97 -7.91 -15.54
CA ALA A 234 -7.30 -9.13 -15.12
C ALA A 234 -6.29 -9.52 -16.19
N PHE A 235 -5.08 -9.88 -15.80
CA PHE A 235 -4.04 -10.24 -16.76
C PHE A 235 -3.29 -11.50 -16.36
N SER A 236 -2.84 -12.24 -17.36
CA SER A 236 -1.85 -13.30 -17.22
C SER A 236 -0.95 -13.28 -18.45
N SER A 237 -1.03 -14.28 -19.34
CA SER A 237 -0.38 -14.25 -20.67
C SER A 237 -0.93 -13.17 -21.60
N SER A 238 -2.16 -12.72 -21.32
CA SER A 238 -2.85 -11.63 -22.01
C SER A 238 -3.65 -10.82 -21.00
N ALA A 239 -3.96 -9.56 -21.31
CA ALA A 239 -4.80 -8.72 -20.47
C ALA A 239 -6.26 -8.76 -20.95
N ARG A 240 -7.23 -8.69 -20.03
CA ARG A 240 -8.65 -8.54 -20.36
C ARG A 240 -9.33 -7.55 -19.42
N ARG A 241 -10.20 -6.70 -19.96
CA ARG A 241 -11.09 -5.88 -19.14
C ARG A 241 -12.24 -6.75 -18.63
N LEU A 242 -12.18 -7.13 -17.36
CA LEU A 242 -13.16 -7.98 -16.69
C LEU A 242 -14.43 -7.21 -16.31
N PHE A 243 -14.26 -5.96 -15.93
CA PHE A 243 -15.33 -5.05 -15.52
C PHE A 243 -15.03 -3.69 -16.14
N HIS A 244 -15.98 -3.13 -16.92
CA HIS A 244 -15.82 -1.82 -17.54
C HIS A 244 -15.88 -0.71 -16.49
N LEU A 245 -15.47 0.51 -16.85
CA LEU A 245 -15.46 1.63 -15.92
C LEU A 245 -16.90 2.03 -15.56
N GLN A 246 -17.33 1.65 -14.36
CA GLN A 246 -18.71 1.84 -13.92
C GLN A 246 -18.75 2.42 -12.51
N ARG A 247 -19.82 3.16 -12.20
CA ARG A 247 -20.06 3.65 -10.85
C ARG A 247 -20.22 2.53 -9.84
N MET A 248 -19.70 2.76 -8.65
CA MET A 248 -19.94 1.91 -7.49
C MET A 248 -21.27 2.23 -6.81
N SER A 249 -22.34 2.29 -7.60
CA SER A 249 -23.73 2.23 -7.11
C SER A 249 -23.98 0.88 -6.43
N HIS A 250 -25.12 0.70 -5.75
CA HIS A 250 -25.47 -0.60 -5.18
C HIS A 250 -25.40 -1.74 -6.23
N TYR A 251 -25.88 -1.48 -7.44
CA TYR A 251 -25.81 -2.42 -8.56
C TYR A 251 -24.38 -2.62 -9.06
N GLY A 252 -23.63 -1.55 -9.31
CA GLY A 252 -22.26 -1.63 -9.80
C GLY A 252 -21.32 -2.36 -8.83
N ARG A 253 -21.49 -2.16 -7.51
CA ARG A 253 -20.75 -2.92 -6.49
C ARG A 253 -21.05 -4.41 -6.57
N GLN A 254 -22.32 -4.80 -6.71
CA GLN A 254 -22.69 -6.21 -6.83
C GLN A 254 -22.09 -6.85 -8.09
N GLN A 255 -22.13 -6.16 -9.23
CA GLN A 255 -21.52 -6.65 -10.47
C GLN A 255 -20.01 -6.76 -10.37
N ALA A 256 -19.33 -5.76 -9.79
CA ALA A 256 -17.89 -5.80 -9.57
C ALA A 256 -17.49 -6.97 -8.64
N LEU A 257 -18.24 -7.21 -7.56
CA LEU A 257 -18.02 -8.36 -6.67
C LEU A 257 -18.20 -9.69 -7.40
N GLN A 258 -19.22 -9.82 -8.26
CA GLN A 258 -19.42 -11.02 -9.07
C GLN A 258 -18.26 -11.24 -10.05
N ALA A 259 -17.81 -10.17 -10.71
CA ALA A 259 -16.67 -10.19 -11.62
C ALA A 259 -15.40 -10.66 -10.90
N ILE A 260 -15.04 -10.06 -9.77
CA ILE A 260 -13.88 -10.45 -8.96
C ILE A 260 -13.98 -11.90 -8.49
N ASN A 261 -15.16 -12.34 -8.02
CA ASN A 261 -15.33 -13.72 -7.55
C ASN A 261 -15.19 -14.75 -8.68
N SER A 262 -15.43 -14.35 -9.94
CA SER A 262 -15.25 -15.21 -11.13
C SER A 262 -13.80 -15.41 -11.56
N LEU A 263 -12.84 -14.67 -10.97
CA LEU A 263 -11.43 -14.80 -11.32
C LEU A 263 -10.90 -16.22 -11.06
N GLY A 264 -10.08 -16.71 -11.97
CA GLY A 264 -9.35 -17.97 -11.86
C GLY A 264 -7.91 -17.76 -12.30
N ALA A 265 -6.98 -18.40 -11.60
CA ALA A 265 -5.54 -18.30 -11.86
C ALA A 265 -5.12 -19.22 -13.01
N GLY A 266 -4.20 -18.75 -13.86
CA GLY A 266 -3.57 -19.53 -14.93
C GLY A 266 -2.88 -18.65 -15.99
N GLY A 267 -1.89 -19.24 -16.69
CA GLY A 267 -1.07 -18.53 -17.67
C GLY A 267 0.19 -17.92 -17.06
N GLY A 268 0.91 -17.13 -17.87
CA GLY A 268 2.11 -16.38 -17.46
C GLY A 268 1.77 -14.97 -16.96
N THR A 269 2.72 -14.04 -17.04
CA THR A 269 2.56 -12.66 -16.52
C THR A 269 3.03 -11.65 -17.57
N ASN A 270 2.12 -10.83 -18.11
CA ASN A 270 2.39 -9.78 -19.11
C ASN A 270 1.91 -8.41 -18.59
N ILE A 271 2.80 -7.70 -17.89
CA ILE A 271 2.49 -6.44 -17.21
C ILE A 271 2.29 -5.31 -18.24
N ALA A 272 3.12 -5.26 -19.29
CA ALA A 272 3.05 -4.21 -20.31
C ALA A 272 1.68 -4.15 -21.02
N GLU A 273 1.14 -5.30 -21.41
CA GLU A 273 -0.18 -5.36 -22.06
C GLU A 273 -1.30 -4.90 -21.12
N ALA A 274 -1.20 -5.27 -19.83
CA ALA A 274 -2.15 -4.89 -18.81
C ALA A 274 -2.17 -3.37 -18.56
N LEU A 275 -0.99 -2.75 -18.46
CA LEU A 275 -0.85 -1.30 -18.30
C LEU A 275 -1.29 -0.52 -19.54
N LYS A 276 -0.98 -1.00 -20.75
CA LYS A 276 -1.49 -0.42 -22.00
C LYS A 276 -3.03 -0.42 -22.01
N LYS A 277 -3.65 -1.53 -21.60
CA LYS A 277 -5.11 -1.64 -21.52
C LYS A 277 -5.70 -0.71 -20.45
N ALA A 278 -5.06 -0.61 -19.29
CA ALA A 278 -5.49 0.30 -18.21
C ALA A 278 -5.45 1.77 -18.63
N THR A 279 -4.36 2.15 -19.30
CA THR A 279 -4.19 3.50 -19.86
C THR A 279 -5.26 3.80 -20.89
N LYS A 280 -5.53 2.84 -21.79
CA LYS A 280 -6.58 2.99 -22.80
C LYS A 280 -7.97 3.19 -22.19
N VAL A 281 -8.32 2.47 -21.11
CA VAL A 281 -9.59 2.69 -20.39
C VAL A 281 -9.70 4.13 -19.86
N ILE A 282 -8.59 4.73 -19.46
CA ILE A 282 -8.53 6.08 -18.92
C ILE A 282 -8.53 7.15 -20.02
N GLU A 283 -7.92 6.85 -21.17
CA GLU A 283 -7.89 7.74 -22.32
C GLU A 283 -9.22 7.79 -23.07
N ASP A 284 -9.85 6.64 -23.28
CA ASP A 284 -11.08 6.49 -24.08
C ASP A 284 -12.36 6.89 -23.33
N ARG A 285 -12.30 7.08 -22.00
CA ARG A 285 -13.49 7.39 -21.20
C ARG A 285 -14.13 8.72 -21.63
N SER A 286 -15.45 8.69 -21.79
CA SER A 286 -16.27 9.84 -22.19
C SER A 286 -16.36 10.87 -21.07
N TYR A 287 -16.44 10.41 -19.82
CA TYR A 287 -16.55 11.27 -18.65
C TYR A 287 -15.34 11.11 -17.72
N LYS A 288 -14.98 12.15 -16.97
CA LYS A 288 -13.74 12.16 -16.16
C LYS A 288 -14.03 12.67 -14.75
N ASN A 289 -13.80 11.83 -13.74
CA ASN A 289 -13.72 12.31 -12.37
C ASN A 289 -12.45 13.15 -12.19
N SER A 290 -12.39 13.96 -11.13
CA SER A 290 -11.28 14.87 -10.87
C SER A 290 -10.00 14.16 -10.43
N VAL A 291 -10.13 12.98 -9.83
CA VAL A 291 -9.03 12.13 -9.41
C VAL A 291 -9.07 10.83 -10.21
N CYS A 292 -7.91 10.38 -10.69
CA CYS A 292 -7.77 9.12 -11.38
C CYS A 292 -6.48 8.42 -10.97
N SER A 293 -6.54 7.10 -10.76
CA SER A 293 -5.39 6.31 -10.33
C SER A 293 -5.49 4.86 -10.82
N ILE A 294 -4.34 4.22 -11.02
CA ILE A 294 -4.22 2.79 -11.30
C ILE A 294 -3.65 2.09 -10.07
N ILE A 295 -4.24 0.96 -9.68
CA ILE A 295 -3.63 0.02 -8.74
C ILE A 295 -3.16 -1.21 -9.51
N LEU A 296 -1.88 -1.53 -9.46
CA LEU A 296 -1.28 -2.72 -10.06
C LEU A 296 -0.92 -3.72 -8.96
N LEU A 297 -1.38 -4.96 -9.07
CA LEU A 297 -0.96 -6.06 -8.19
C LEU A 297 -0.33 -7.18 -9.02
N SER A 298 0.87 -7.62 -8.63
CA SER A 298 1.56 -8.75 -9.23
C SER A 298 2.34 -9.54 -8.18
N ASP A 299 2.34 -10.86 -8.31
CA ASP A 299 3.19 -11.77 -7.51
C ASP A 299 4.30 -12.45 -8.34
N GLY A 300 4.35 -12.17 -9.64
CA GLY A 300 5.24 -12.83 -10.59
C GLY A 300 6.17 -11.88 -11.34
N GLN A 301 7.08 -12.48 -12.10
CA GLN A 301 8.03 -11.81 -13.00
C GLN A 301 7.43 -11.67 -14.40
N ASP A 302 7.64 -10.53 -15.09
CA ASP A 302 7.18 -10.38 -16.48
C ASP A 302 7.85 -11.44 -17.39
N THR A 303 7.06 -12.39 -17.88
CA THR A 303 7.58 -13.53 -18.64
C THR A 303 7.72 -13.21 -20.13
N TYR A 304 7.11 -12.13 -20.60
CA TYR A 304 6.92 -11.87 -22.04
C TYR A 304 7.81 -10.74 -22.57
N ASN A 305 8.05 -9.70 -21.78
CA ASN A 305 8.81 -8.53 -22.25
C ASN A 305 10.33 -8.61 -21.93
N LEU A 306 10.77 -9.67 -21.23
CA LEU A 306 12.16 -9.81 -20.74
C LEU A 306 13.05 -10.79 -21.53
N SER A 307 12.57 -11.37 -22.64
CA SER A 307 13.37 -12.27 -23.48
C SER A 307 14.25 -11.58 -24.54
N SER A 308 14.33 -10.24 -24.55
CA SER A 308 15.20 -9.49 -25.47
C SER A 308 16.12 -8.54 -24.69
N ASN A 309 17.07 -9.10 -23.95
CA ASN A 309 18.43 -8.58 -23.80
C ASN A 309 19.33 -9.69 -23.27
N ALA A 310 19.83 -10.50 -24.19
CA ALA A 310 20.96 -11.38 -23.94
C ALA A 310 22.13 -10.55 -23.39
N ARG A 311 22.74 -11.02 -22.29
CA ARG A 311 24.05 -10.60 -21.75
C ARG A 311 24.13 -9.17 -21.18
N GLY A 312 23.81 -9.04 -19.89
CA GLY A 312 24.47 -8.06 -19.00
C GLY A 312 24.04 -6.59 -19.09
N GLY A 313 22.96 -6.24 -19.80
CA GLY A 313 22.38 -4.89 -19.77
C GLY A 313 21.34 -4.74 -18.66
N SER A 314 21.30 -3.56 -18.01
CA SER A 314 20.21 -3.17 -17.10
C SER A 314 18.85 -3.32 -17.80
N LYS A 315 17.87 -3.93 -17.14
CA LYS A 315 16.51 -4.09 -17.68
C LYS A 315 15.80 -2.73 -17.61
N ASP A 316 15.50 -2.13 -18.76
CA ASP A 316 14.80 -0.85 -18.81
C ASP A 316 13.28 -1.04 -18.72
N TYR A 317 12.79 -1.05 -17.49
CA TYR A 317 11.38 -1.21 -17.15
C TYR A 317 10.54 0.05 -17.42
N SER A 318 11.15 1.19 -17.77
CA SER A 318 10.40 2.39 -18.16
C SER A 318 9.53 2.14 -19.40
N THR A 319 9.93 1.19 -20.25
CA THR A 319 9.19 0.76 -21.44
C THR A 319 7.86 0.06 -21.12
N LEU A 320 7.66 -0.41 -19.88
CA LEU A 320 6.38 -0.99 -19.44
C LEU A 320 5.29 0.06 -19.26
N VAL A 321 5.69 1.30 -18.97
CA VAL A 321 4.77 2.43 -18.78
C VAL A 321 4.48 3.07 -20.14
N PRO A 322 3.21 3.14 -20.58
CA PRO A 322 2.87 3.82 -21.83
C PRO A 322 3.33 5.28 -21.83
N GLN A 323 3.86 5.74 -22.97
CA GLN A 323 4.40 7.12 -23.11
C GLN A 323 3.38 8.19 -22.76
N SER A 324 2.08 7.94 -22.94
CA SER A 324 1.03 8.88 -22.57
C SER A 324 0.86 9.10 -21.06
N ILE A 325 1.39 8.19 -20.22
CA ILE A 325 1.52 8.38 -18.77
C ILE A 325 2.78 9.20 -18.44
N LEU A 326 3.84 9.05 -19.25
CA LEU A 326 5.13 9.71 -19.08
C LEU A 326 5.19 11.13 -19.68
N ASP A 327 4.22 11.49 -20.53
CA ASP A 327 4.14 12.81 -21.15
C ASP A 327 3.94 13.91 -20.09
N ASP A 328 5.02 14.65 -19.82
CA ASP A 328 5.14 15.78 -18.88
C ASP A 328 4.09 16.90 -19.06
N THR A 329 3.40 16.90 -20.21
CA THR A 329 2.35 17.87 -20.56
C THR A 329 0.95 17.43 -20.13
N ARG A 330 0.77 16.15 -19.78
CA ARG A 330 -0.49 15.56 -19.32
C ARG A 330 -0.37 15.22 -17.84
N ARG A 331 -1.49 15.36 -17.12
CA ARG A 331 -1.60 15.02 -15.70
C ARG A 331 -0.99 13.64 -15.44
N MET A 332 0.00 13.56 -14.55
CA MET A 332 0.58 12.29 -14.13
C MET A 332 -0.54 11.34 -13.68
N LEU A 333 -0.57 10.15 -14.25
CA LEU A 333 -1.52 9.10 -13.88
C LEU A 333 -0.82 8.14 -12.93
N PRO A 334 -1.00 8.28 -11.60
CA PRO A 334 -0.24 7.50 -10.63
C PRO A 334 -0.62 6.02 -10.68
N ILE A 335 0.40 5.16 -10.80
CA ILE A 335 0.28 3.70 -10.70
C ILE A 335 0.82 3.27 -9.33
N HIS A 336 -0.07 2.90 -8.41
CA HIS A 336 0.31 2.31 -7.14
C HIS A 336 0.52 0.80 -7.33
N ALA A 337 1.77 0.35 -7.28
CA ALA A 337 2.15 -1.03 -7.50
C ALA A 337 2.31 -1.79 -6.18
N PHE A 338 1.75 -2.99 -6.12
CA PHE A 338 1.82 -3.91 -4.99
C PHE A 338 2.53 -5.18 -5.42
N GLY A 339 3.70 -5.41 -4.85
CA GLY A 339 4.45 -6.66 -4.99
C GLY A 339 4.01 -7.65 -3.91
N PHE A 340 3.53 -8.82 -4.31
CA PHE A 340 3.01 -9.81 -3.37
C PHE A 340 3.93 -11.04 -3.25
N GLY A 341 4.31 -11.39 -2.02
CA GLY A 341 5.18 -12.54 -1.72
C GLY A 341 6.64 -12.35 -2.18
N ALA A 342 7.50 -13.35 -2.02
CA ALA A 342 8.93 -13.23 -2.34
C ALA A 342 9.27 -13.31 -3.84
N ASP A 343 8.35 -13.80 -4.68
CA ASP A 343 8.66 -14.17 -6.07
C ASP A 343 8.43 -13.04 -7.10
N HIS A 344 7.89 -11.90 -6.67
CA HIS A 344 7.53 -10.79 -7.55
C HIS A 344 8.76 -10.01 -8.07
N ASP A 345 8.63 -9.40 -9.26
CA ASP A 345 9.66 -8.51 -9.79
C ASP A 345 9.56 -7.13 -9.14
N SER A 346 10.19 -6.97 -7.96
CA SER A 346 10.21 -5.71 -7.21
C SER A 346 10.83 -4.56 -8.00
N ASP A 347 11.88 -4.83 -8.81
CA ASP A 347 12.53 -3.80 -9.62
C ASP A 347 11.61 -3.29 -10.74
N SER A 348 10.89 -4.20 -11.43
CA SER A 348 9.85 -3.84 -12.41
C SER A 348 8.76 -2.98 -11.79
N LEU A 349 8.15 -3.46 -10.70
CA LEU A 349 7.00 -2.83 -10.08
C LEU A 349 7.36 -1.47 -9.48
N HIS A 350 8.53 -1.37 -8.86
CA HIS A 350 9.04 -0.09 -8.36
C HIS A 350 9.28 0.88 -9.51
N SER A 351 9.92 0.46 -10.60
CA SER A 351 10.19 1.32 -11.75
C SER A 351 8.90 1.85 -12.40
N VAL A 352 7.87 1.00 -12.52
CA VAL A 352 6.55 1.39 -13.01
C VAL A 352 5.89 2.43 -12.09
N ALA A 353 5.91 2.18 -10.78
CA ALA A 353 5.32 3.11 -9.81
C ALA A 353 6.05 4.46 -9.84
N GLU A 354 7.38 4.43 -9.80
CA GLU A 354 8.24 5.61 -9.77
C GLU A 354 8.05 6.47 -11.03
N ALA A 355 8.09 5.86 -12.21
CA ALA A 355 7.93 6.56 -13.48
C ALA A 355 6.53 7.18 -13.66
N SER A 356 5.51 6.66 -12.98
CA SER A 356 4.13 7.15 -13.07
C SER A 356 3.73 8.18 -12.02
N GLY A 357 4.59 8.46 -11.03
CA GLY A 357 4.23 9.27 -9.87
C GLY A 357 3.39 8.55 -8.80
N GLY A 358 3.38 7.22 -8.86
CA GLY A 358 2.69 6.34 -7.92
C GLY A 358 3.60 5.87 -6.78
N THR A 359 3.21 4.79 -6.10
CA THR A 359 3.95 4.24 -4.95
C THR A 359 4.12 2.74 -5.07
N PHE A 360 5.25 2.22 -4.60
CA PHE A 360 5.50 0.79 -4.51
C PHE A 360 5.35 0.27 -3.08
N SER A 361 4.46 -0.71 -2.89
CA SER A 361 4.21 -1.38 -1.61
C SER A 361 4.59 -2.85 -1.72
N PHE A 362 5.32 -3.34 -0.71
CA PHE A 362 5.70 -4.75 -0.60
C PHE A 362 4.82 -5.44 0.44
N ILE A 363 4.11 -6.48 0.00
CA ILE A 363 3.25 -7.31 0.82
C ILE A 363 3.95 -8.66 1.00
N GLU A 364 4.69 -8.79 2.11
CA GLU A 364 5.43 -10.02 2.43
C GLU A 364 4.49 -11.16 2.82
N ASP A 365 3.56 -10.88 3.73
CA ASP A 365 2.65 -11.87 4.31
C ASP A 365 1.23 -11.78 3.75
N GLU A 366 0.61 -12.96 3.64
CA GLU A 366 -0.79 -13.14 3.25
C GLU A 366 -1.79 -12.36 4.12
N GLY A 367 -1.48 -12.16 5.40
CA GLY A 367 -2.36 -11.49 6.37
C GLY A 367 -2.47 -9.98 6.21
N VAL A 368 -1.49 -9.33 5.57
CA VAL A 368 -1.40 -7.87 5.47
C VAL A 368 -1.88 -7.31 4.12
N MET A 369 -2.28 -8.17 3.17
CA MET A 369 -2.76 -7.71 1.86
C MET A 369 -3.96 -6.78 1.95
N GLN A 370 -4.98 -7.14 2.75
CA GLN A 370 -6.17 -6.31 2.90
C GLN A 370 -5.82 -4.95 3.52
N ASP A 371 -4.90 -4.94 4.48
CA ASP A 371 -4.42 -3.72 5.16
C ASP A 371 -3.64 -2.82 4.19
N ALA A 372 -2.81 -3.40 3.31
CA ALA A 372 -2.10 -2.64 2.28
C ALA A 372 -3.05 -1.89 1.33
N PHE A 373 -4.10 -2.58 0.89
CA PHE A 373 -5.14 -1.99 0.04
C PHE A 373 -5.95 -0.94 0.82
N ALA A 374 -6.25 -1.20 2.09
CA ALA A 374 -6.95 -0.27 2.97
C ALA A 374 -6.18 1.04 3.15
N GLN A 375 -4.88 0.98 3.42
CA GLN A 375 -4.03 2.17 3.51
C GLN A 375 -4.06 2.98 2.20
N CYS A 376 -3.89 2.32 1.05
CA CYS A 376 -3.89 2.99 -0.24
C CYS A 376 -5.22 3.67 -0.57
N ILE A 377 -6.35 2.96 -0.42
CA ILE A 377 -7.65 3.57 -0.68
C ILE A 377 -8.01 4.64 0.35
N GLY A 378 -7.52 4.54 1.60
CA GLY A 378 -7.67 5.60 2.60
C GLY A 378 -7.06 6.93 2.13
N GLY A 379 -5.91 6.88 1.45
CA GLY A 379 -5.32 8.04 0.78
C GLY A 379 -6.14 8.48 -0.44
N LEU A 380 -6.35 7.59 -1.41
CA LEU A 380 -7.05 7.92 -2.67
C LEU A 380 -8.45 8.51 -2.44
N LEU A 381 -9.14 8.01 -1.41
CA LEU A 381 -10.47 8.44 -1.00
C LEU A 381 -10.45 9.59 0.03
N SER A 382 -9.36 10.34 0.12
CA SER A 382 -9.25 11.54 0.94
C SER A 382 -8.55 12.71 0.22
N VAL A 383 -8.45 12.68 -1.12
CA VAL A 383 -7.90 13.81 -1.89
C VAL A 383 -8.74 15.08 -1.69
N VAL A 384 -8.08 16.14 -1.23
CA VAL A 384 -8.68 17.47 -0.97
C VAL A 384 -8.01 18.59 -1.77
N VAL A 385 -6.76 18.37 -2.22
CA VAL A 385 -5.97 19.31 -3.01
C VAL A 385 -5.61 18.67 -4.34
N GLN A 386 -5.81 19.39 -5.43
CA GLN A 386 -5.48 18.95 -6.79
C GLN A 386 -4.49 19.90 -7.46
N GLU A 387 -3.54 19.36 -8.24
CA GLU A 387 -2.62 20.12 -9.08
C GLU A 387 -1.88 21.25 -8.33
N MET A 388 -1.36 20.93 -7.14
CA MET A 388 -0.62 21.87 -6.32
C MET A 388 0.76 22.16 -6.92
N ARG A 389 1.03 23.44 -7.15
CA ARG A 389 2.32 23.94 -7.64
C ARG A 389 2.89 24.94 -6.65
N LEU A 390 4.12 24.70 -6.25
CA LEU A 390 4.90 25.57 -5.38
C LEU A 390 5.86 26.41 -6.24
N ASN A 391 5.91 27.71 -5.98
CA ASN A 391 6.83 28.66 -6.62
C ASN A 391 7.60 29.40 -5.54
N MET A 392 8.92 29.50 -5.70
CA MET A 392 9.81 30.16 -4.75
C MET A 392 10.73 31.11 -5.50
N GLU A 393 10.89 32.31 -4.97
CA GLU A 393 11.69 33.37 -5.60
C GLU A 393 12.59 34.05 -4.56
N CYS A 394 13.86 34.27 -4.89
CA CYS A 394 14.81 35.02 -4.08
C CYS A 394 14.41 36.49 -4.01
N VAL A 395 14.33 37.03 -2.79
CA VAL A 395 13.96 38.44 -2.59
C VAL A 395 15.20 39.33 -2.61
N HIS A 396 16.23 38.98 -1.83
CA HIS A 396 17.46 39.75 -1.79
C HIS A 396 18.33 39.50 -3.04
N PRO A 397 18.86 40.54 -3.71
CA PRO A 397 19.54 40.40 -5.00
C PRO A 397 20.83 39.57 -4.94
N GLY A 398 21.48 39.50 -3.78
CA GLY A 398 22.66 38.68 -3.56
C GLY A 398 22.38 37.25 -3.09
N VAL A 399 21.12 36.86 -2.88
CA VAL A 399 20.76 35.46 -2.54
C VAL A 399 20.61 34.66 -3.82
N GLN A 400 21.17 33.45 -3.84
CA GLN A 400 21.10 32.54 -4.98
C GLN A 400 20.67 31.15 -4.53
N LEU A 401 19.82 30.49 -5.31
CA LEU A 401 19.44 29.09 -5.13
C LEU A 401 20.52 28.19 -5.73
N CYS A 402 21.00 27.24 -4.91
CA CYS A 402 22.05 26.30 -5.29
C CYS A 402 21.47 24.93 -5.66
N SER A 403 20.54 24.43 -4.86
CA SER A 403 19.87 23.16 -5.14
C SER A 403 18.49 23.10 -4.47
N ILE A 404 17.65 22.23 -5.03
CA ILE A 404 16.34 21.87 -4.50
C ILE A 404 16.28 20.36 -4.27
N LYS A 405 15.87 19.96 -3.07
CA LYS A 405 15.64 18.56 -2.70
C LYS A 405 14.14 18.37 -2.54
N SER A 406 13.49 17.96 -3.62
CA SER A 406 12.04 17.72 -3.71
C SER A 406 11.69 16.23 -3.79
N GLY A 407 12.62 15.30 -3.51
CA GLY A 407 12.38 13.87 -3.74
C GLY A 407 12.09 13.60 -5.22
N SER A 408 11.04 12.82 -5.50
CA SER A 408 10.63 12.47 -6.88
C SER A 408 9.65 13.48 -7.50
N TYR A 409 9.33 14.56 -6.79
CA TYR A 409 8.47 15.61 -7.32
C TYR A 409 9.21 16.42 -8.40
N PRO A 410 8.64 16.55 -9.62
CA PRO A 410 9.24 17.35 -10.69
C PRO A 410 9.53 18.77 -10.21
N SER A 411 10.78 19.19 -10.37
CA SER A 411 11.22 20.53 -9.99
C SER A 411 12.00 21.19 -11.12
N MET A 412 11.85 22.51 -11.21
CA MET A 412 12.53 23.34 -12.19
C MET A 412 13.20 24.49 -11.47
N MET A 413 14.45 24.76 -11.81
CA MET A 413 15.19 25.92 -11.33
C MET A 413 15.48 26.83 -12.52
N ALA A 414 15.22 28.12 -12.35
CA ALA A 414 15.51 29.10 -13.39
C ALA A 414 17.02 29.23 -13.62
N ARG A 415 17.40 29.54 -14.87
CA ARG A 415 18.82 29.69 -15.25
C ARG A 415 19.55 30.80 -14.51
N ASP A 416 18.82 31.78 -14.00
CA ASP A 416 19.37 32.86 -13.20
C ASP A 416 19.62 32.47 -11.74
N GLY A 417 19.19 31.26 -11.33
CA GLY A 417 19.35 30.76 -9.96
C GLY A 417 18.54 31.55 -8.93
N ARG A 418 17.52 32.33 -9.34
CA ARG A 418 16.74 33.16 -8.41
C ARG A 418 15.30 32.74 -8.25
N SER A 419 14.83 31.78 -9.05
CA SER A 419 13.49 31.21 -8.87
C SER A 419 13.50 29.71 -9.12
N CYS A 420 12.59 29.01 -8.45
CA CYS A 420 12.33 27.60 -8.69
C CYS A 420 10.85 27.27 -8.48
N SER A 421 10.41 26.17 -9.07
CA SER A 421 9.07 25.64 -8.95
C SER A 421 9.09 24.13 -8.72
N VAL A 422 8.12 23.62 -7.96
CA VAL A 422 7.90 22.18 -7.74
C VAL A 422 6.44 21.85 -8.04
N ASP A 423 6.20 20.82 -8.84
CA ASP A 423 4.87 20.26 -9.03
C ASP A 423 4.64 19.13 -8.01
N ILE A 424 3.75 19.40 -7.05
CA ILE A 424 3.41 18.47 -5.96
C ILE A 424 2.24 17.57 -6.37
N GLY A 425 1.40 18.02 -7.31
CA GLY A 425 0.22 17.28 -7.76
C GLY A 425 -0.90 17.23 -6.71
N HIS A 426 -1.39 16.03 -6.39
CA HIS A 426 -2.51 15.83 -5.48
C HIS A 426 -2.03 15.66 -4.03
N LEU A 427 -2.79 16.19 -3.06
CA LEU A 427 -2.61 15.87 -1.63
C LEU A 427 -3.89 15.32 -1.00
N TYR A 428 -3.71 14.30 -0.17
CA TYR A 428 -4.71 13.73 0.72
C TYR A 428 -4.96 14.64 1.92
N ALA A 429 -6.10 14.50 2.57
CA ALA A 429 -6.41 15.25 3.79
C ALA A 429 -5.35 14.97 4.87
N ASP A 430 -4.88 16.05 5.51
CA ASP A 430 -3.83 16.03 6.53
C ASP A 430 -2.46 15.51 6.05
N GLU A 431 -2.27 15.38 4.73
CA GLU A 431 -1.00 14.96 4.15
C GLU A 431 0.01 16.11 4.16
N GLU A 432 1.26 15.78 4.48
CA GLU A 432 2.36 16.72 4.66
C GLU A 432 3.46 16.53 3.61
N ARG A 433 4.11 17.62 3.18
CA ARG A 433 5.25 17.61 2.25
C ARG A 433 6.33 18.60 2.66
N ASP A 434 7.55 18.11 2.70
CA ASP A 434 8.75 18.88 2.99
C ASP A 434 9.61 19.05 1.74
N ILE A 435 9.99 20.29 1.44
CA ILE A 435 10.89 20.65 0.33
C ILE A 435 12.08 21.41 0.92
N LEU A 436 13.28 20.88 0.75
CA LEU A 436 14.50 21.49 1.28
C LEU A 436 15.26 22.24 0.18
N LEU A 437 15.45 23.54 0.37
CA LEU A 437 16.24 24.40 -0.49
C LEU A 437 17.62 24.63 0.11
N SER A 438 18.62 24.76 -0.76
CA SER A 438 19.96 25.21 -0.39
C SER A 438 20.23 26.54 -1.09
N VAL A 439 20.54 27.59 -0.33
CA VAL A 439 20.77 28.96 -0.83
C VAL A 439 22.12 29.50 -0.39
N ASN A 440 22.74 30.30 -1.24
CA ASN A 440 23.89 31.12 -0.86
C ASN A 440 23.40 32.47 -0.35
N ILE A 441 23.91 32.85 0.81
CA ILE A 441 23.50 34.05 1.53
C ILE A 441 24.68 35.03 1.57
N PRO A 442 24.50 36.27 1.06
CA PRO A 442 25.57 37.27 1.04
C PRO A 442 25.77 37.90 2.43
N GLN A 443 26.83 38.67 2.61
CA GLN A 443 26.95 39.56 3.77
C GLN A 443 25.92 40.68 3.71
N SER A 444 25.34 41.05 4.85
CA SER A 444 24.40 42.18 4.95
C SER A 444 24.38 42.75 6.36
N ARG A 445 24.22 44.07 6.46
CA ARG A 445 24.10 44.81 7.74
C ARG A 445 22.66 44.87 8.26
N GLU A 446 21.70 44.52 7.42
CA GLU A 446 20.28 44.59 7.74
C GLU A 446 19.66 43.19 7.67
N GLN A 447 18.47 43.04 8.25
CA GLN A 447 17.68 41.81 8.14
C GLN A 447 17.57 41.40 6.66
N THR A 448 17.87 40.13 6.37
CA THR A 448 17.93 39.64 4.99
C THR A 448 16.67 38.85 4.68
N SER A 449 15.86 39.33 3.72
CA SER A 449 14.79 38.54 3.12
C SER A 449 15.37 37.54 2.12
N LEU A 450 15.22 36.26 2.39
CA LEU A 450 15.77 35.17 1.57
C LEU A 450 14.82 34.83 0.42
N LEU A 451 13.63 34.37 0.74
CA LEU A 451 12.72 33.73 -0.20
C LEU A 451 11.29 34.20 -0.01
N LYS A 452 10.57 34.32 -1.12
CA LYS A 452 9.13 34.46 -1.17
C LYS A 452 8.53 33.15 -1.67
N VAL A 453 7.57 32.61 -0.93
CA VAL A 453 6.93 31.33 -1.26
C VAL A 453 5.48 31.59 -1.67
N ALA A 454 5.09 31.06 -2.81
CA ALA A 454 3.74 31.11 -3.32
C ALA A 454 3.29 29.73 -3.79
N CYS A 455 2.02 29.42 -3.61
CA CYS A 455 1.43 28.17 -4.04
C CYS A 455 0.13 28.42 -4.80
N SER A 456 -0.17 27.57 -5.78
CA SER A 456 -1.48 27.51 -6.43
C SER A 456 -1.96 26.07 -6.52
N TYR A 457 -3.24 25.83 -6.22
CA TYR A 457 -3.85 24.51 -6.35
C TYR A 457 -5.35 24.63 -6.64
N ARG A 458 -5.98 23.53 -7.05
CA ARG A 458 -7.44 23.40 -7.20
C ARG A 458 -8.06 22.67 -6.02
N ASP A 459 -9.14 23.25 -5.47
CA ASP A 459 -9.89 22.64 -4.36
C ASP A 459 -10.98 21.66 -4.85
N LEU A 460 -11.78 21.14 -3.93
CA LEU A 460 -12.89 20.24 -4.22
C LEU A 460 -13.99 20.88 -5.08
N THR A 461 -14.10 22.21 -5.09
CA THR A 461 -15.04 22.95 -5.95
C THR A 461 -14.46 23.25 -7.33
N ASN A 462 -13.26 22.74 -7.63
CA ASN A 462 -12.47 23.04 -8.82
C ASN A 462 -12.04 24.51 -8.94
N GLU A 463 -12.20 25.31 -7.89
CA GLU A 463 -11.72 26.69 -7.84
C GLU A 463 -10.20 26.68 -7.64
N THR A 464 -9.51 27.61 -8.30
CA THR A 464 -8.06 27.78 -8.12
C THR A 464 -7.79 28.69 -6.93
N ILE A 465 -7.18 28.13 -5.89
CA ILE A 465 -6.73 28.85 -4.71
C ILE A 465 -5.26 29.24 -4.91
N LYS A 466 -4.94 30.49 -4.61
CA LYS A 466 -3.56 31.00 -4.60
C LYS A 466 -3.20 31.44 -3.20
N LEU A 467 -2.15 30.87 -2.65
CA LEU A 467 -1.59 31.22 -1.35
C LEU A 467 -0.26 31.92 -1.54
N LYS A 468 -0.02 32.95 -0.73
CA LYS A 468 1.27 33.63 -0.63
C LYS A 468 1.64 33.63 0.85
N VAL A 469 2.85 33.20 1.14
CA VAL A 469 3.41 33.20 2.49
C VAL A 469 4.26 34.45 2.65
N ASP A 470 4.42 34.86 3.91
CA ASP A 470 5.39 35.89 4.27
C ASP A 470 6.80 35.49 3.84
N GLU A 471 7.65 36.49 3.62
CA GLU A 471 9.03 36.27 3.22
C GLU A 471 9.81 35.56 4.33
N VAL A 472 10.63 34.58 3.95
CA VAL A 472 11.58 33.95 4.86
C VAL A 472 12.68 34.95 5.15
N LYS A 473 12.80 35.38 6.40
CA LYS A 473 13.78 36.40 6.83
C LYS A 473 14.73 35.82 7.87
N ILE A 474 15.98 36.27 7.82
CA ILE A 474 16.99 36.00 8.84
C ILE A 474 17.54 37.30 9.43
N ASN A 475 17.84 37.27 10.72
CA ASN A 475 18.41 38.40 11.42
C ASN A 475 19.94 38.47 11.22
N ARG A 476 20.49 39.69 11.21
CA ARG A 476 21.93 39.96 11.05
C ARG A 476 22.53 40.62 12.29
N PRO A 477 22.78 39.86 13.38
CA PRO A 477 23.44 40.41 14.56
C PRO A 477 24.90 40.78 14.25
N MET A 478 25.45 41.71 15.04
CA MET A 478 26.86 42.11 14.89
C MET A 478 27.84 40.99 15.27
N SER A 479 27.45 40.15 16.23
CA SER A 479 28.24 39.05 16.76
C SER A 479 27.50 37.73 16.54
N ALA A 480 28.24 36.63 16.44
CA ALA A 480 27.65 35.30 16.36
C ALA A 480 26.84 34.97 17.60
N ILE A 481 25.59 34.56 17.40
CA ILE A 481 24.73 33.99 18.42
C ILE A 481 24.84 32.47 18.27
N SER A 482 25.16 31.77 19.35
CA SER A 482 25.14 30.31 19.37
C SER A 482 23.69 29.87 19.37
N GLU A 483 23.13 29.62 18.19
CA GLU A 483 21.79 29.08 18.00
C GLU A 483 21.89 27.63 17.53
N ASN A 484 20.99 26.78 18.02
CA ASN A 484 20.87 25.42 17.50
C ASN A 484 20.19 25.46 16.13
N VAL A 485 20.48 24.46 15.30
CA VAL A 485 19.77 24.28 14.03
C VAL A 485 18.27 24.06 14.28
N SER A 486 17.42 24.56 13.38
CA SER A 486 15.98 24.23 13.39
C SER A 486 15.78 22.71 13.37
N ILE A 487 14.96 22.21 14.29
CA ILE A 487 14.66 20.77 14.39
C ILE A 487 13.99 20.25 13.13
N GLU A 488 13.14 21.06 12.49
CA GLU A 488 12.46 20.72 11.25
C GLU A 488 13.44 20.57 10.09
N VAL A 489 14.39 21.50 9.97
CA VAL A 489 15.45 21.46 8.94
C VAL A 489 16.37 20.27 9.15
N ASP A 490 16.80 20.01 10.38
CA ASP A 490 17.69 18.88 10.72
C ASP A 490 17.01 17.54 10.48
N ARG A 491 15.73 17.41 10.87
CA ARG A 491 14.89 16.23 10.60
C ARG A 491 14.77 15.95 9.11
N GLU A 492 14.52 16.97 8.29
CA GLU A 492 14.40 16.76 6.84
C GLU A 492 15.74 16.40 6.19
N ARG A 493 16.85 17.01 6.64
CA ARG A 493 18.19 16.61 6.22
C ARG A 493 18.49 15.15 6.55
N ASN A 494 18.14 14.70 7.76
CA ASN A 494 18.29 13.32 8.19
C ASN A 494 17.51 12.37 7.28
N ARG A 495 16.27 12.70 6.93
CA ARG A 495 15.44 11.90 6.01
C ARG A 495 16.07 11.79 4.62
N ILE A 496 16.50 12.90 4.04
CA ILE A 496 17.15 12.92 2.71
C ILE A 496 18.44 12.09 2.74
N GLN A 497 19.28 12.29 3.77
CA GLN A 497 20.52 11.54 3.93
C GLN A 497 20.27 10.03 4.14
N ALA A 498 19.21 9.67 4.85
CA ALA A 498 18.80 8.27 4.99
C ALA A 498 18.40 7.68 3.64
N ALA A 499 17.55 8.36 2.87
CA ALA A 499 17.15 7.91 1.53
C ALA A 499 18.36 7.72 0.60
N ASP A 500 19.30 8.68 0.56
CA ASP A 500 20.54 8.57 -0.23
C ASP A 500 21.41 7.38 0.21
N SER A 501 21.45 7.09 1.52
CA SER A 501 22.21 5.96 2.08
C SER A 501 21.52 4.63 1.78
N ILE A 502 20.19 4.57 1.80
CA ILE A 502 19.39 3.39 1.43
C ILE A 502 19.62 3.06 -0.04
N GLU A 503 19.60 4.06 -0.94
CA GLU A 503 19.87 3.83 -2.37
C GLU A 503 21.33 3.36 -2.59
N SER A 504 22.29 3.98 -1.91
CA SER A 504 23.70 3.57 -1.99
C SER A 504 23.92 2.14 -1.48
N ALA A 505 23.29 1.78 -0.35
CA ALA A 505 23.34 0.44 0.21
C ALA A 505 22.67 -0.58 -0.72
N ARG A 506 21.52 -0.24 -1.32
CA ARG A 506 20.86 -1.08 -2.32
C ARG A 506 21.79 -1.31 -3.51
N ALA A 507 22.39 -0.27 -4.06
CA ALA A 507 23.32 -0.39 -5.18
C ALA A 507 24.53 -1.28 -4.84
N ALA A 508 25.06 -1.21 -3.62
CA ALA A 508 26.13 -2.10 -3.15
C ALA A 508 25.63 -3.56 -3.03
N ALA A 509 24.45 -3.77 -2.44
CA ALA A 509 23.84 -5.08 -2.28
C ALA A 509 23.56 -5.76 -3.63
N GLU A 510 23.09 -5.00 -4.63
CA GLU A 510 22.84 -5.51 -5.99
C GLU A 510 24.13 -5.99 -6.67
N ARG A 511 25.27 -5.33 -6.41
CA ARG A 511 26.60 -5.80 -6.87
C ARG A 511 27.15 -6.99 -6.08
N GLY A 512 26.41 -7.48 -5.08
CA GLY A 512 26.83 -8.58 -4.19
C GLY A 512 27.68 -8.15 -3.00
N ALA A 513 27.91 -6.84 -2.81
CA ALA A 513 28.71 -6.29 -1.72
C ALA A 513 27.83 -6.03 -0.47
N LEU A 514 27.26 -7.08 0.11
CA LEU A 514 26.34 -6.96 1.26
C LEU A 514 27.01 -6.36 2.51
N ALA A 515 28.28 -6.68 2.74
CA ALA A 515 29.02 -6.10 3.87
C ALA A 515 29.18 -4.57 3.72
N GLU A 516 29.52 -4.10 2.52
CA GLU A 516 29.56 -2.67 2.19
C GLU A 516 28.19 -2.01 2.40
N ALA A 517 27.12 -2.66 1.92
CA ALA A 517 25.76 -2.17 2.09
C ALA A 517 25.37 -2.01 3.57
N VAL A 518 25.67 -3.01 4.40
CA VAL A 518 25.41 -2.95 5.85
C VAL A 518 26.22 -1.81 6.50
N THR A 519 27.49 -1.66 6.16
CA THR A 519 28.33 -0.55 6.67
C THR A 519 27.77 0.82 6.29
N ILE A 520 27.29 1.00 5.05
CA ILE A 520 26.65 2.26 4.62
C ILE A 520 25.44 2.59 5.51
N LEU A 521 24.60 1.60 5.81
CA LEU A 521 23.45 1.77 6.69
C LEU A 521 23.89 2.04 8.14
N GLU A 522 24.92 1.35 8.65
CA GLU A 522 25.47 1.56 10.00
C GLU A 522 26.00 2.99 10.17
N ASP A 523 26.74 3.50 9.19
CA ASP A 523 27.25 4.87 9.20
C ASP A 523 26.12 5.91 9.12
N CYS A 524 25.06 5.62 8.37
CA CYS A 524 23.87 6.46 8.35
C CYS A 524 23.19 6.50 9.73
N ARG A 525 22.97 5.35 10.36
CA ARG A 525 22.37 5.25 11.70
C ARG A 525 23.19 5.97 12.77
N ARG A 526 24.52 5.85 12.71
CA ARG A 526 25.42 6.57 13.62
C ARG A 526 25.27 8.08 13.46
N ARG A 527 25.32 8.60 12.23
CA ARG A 527 25.13 10.04 11.93
C ARG A 527 23.75 10.53 12.38
N LEU A 528 22.71 9.74 12.13
CA LEU A 528 21.34 10.02 12.57
C LEU A 528 21.28 10.16 14.10
N SER A 529 21.90 9.24 14.85
CA SER A 529 21.91 9.27 16.32
C SER A 529 22.64 10.50 16.90
N GLU A 530 23.61 11.04 16.15
CA GLU A 530 24.38 12.23 16.52
C GLU A 530 23.67 13.55 16.18
N SER A 531 22.65 13.51 15.31
CA SER A 531 21.90 14.68 14.86
C SER A 531 21.13 15.37 15.99
N PHE A 532 20.81 16.65 15.80
CA PHE A 532 20.08 17.45 16.79
C PHE A 532 18.65 16.93 16.96
N ALA A 533 17.94 16.67 15.86
CA ALA A 533 16.57 16.16 15.88
C ALA A 533 16.46 14.81 16.61
N SER A 534 17.39 13.87 16.36
CA SER A 534 17.39 12.59 17.07
C SER A 534 17.64 12.75 18.58
N ARG A 535 18.59 13.61 18.97
CA ARG A 535 18.87 13.88 20.40
C ARG A 535 17.72 14.59 21.11
N SER A 536 16.93 15.35 20.36
CA SER A 536 15.69 15.96 20.85
C SER A 536 14.49 15.02 20.90
N GLY A 537 14.64 13.75 20.50
CA GLY A 537 13.58 12.74 20.56
C GLY A 537 12.54 12.87 19.46
N ASP A 538 12.92 13.44 18.30
CA ASP A 538 12.04 13.52 17.13
C ASP A 538 11.54 12.13 16.68
N ARG A 539 10.23 12.02 16.47
CA ARG A 539 9.58 10.74 16.15
C ARG A 539 9.99 10.18 14.80
N LEU A 540 10.19 11.04 13.79
CA LEU A 540 10.60 10.60 12.46
C LEU A 540 12.02 10.05 12.49
N SER A 541 12.92 10.71 13.22
CA SER A 541 14.31 10.27 13.41
C SER A 541 14.38 8.90 14.09
N LEU A 542 13.55 8.64 15.10
CA LEU A 542 13.45 7.33 15.75
C LEU A 542 12.89 6.25 14.80
N ALA A 543 11.89 6.59 13.99
CA ALA A 543 11.30 5.70 13.00
C ALA A 543 12.32 5.33 11.91
N LEU A 544 13.11 6.31 11.45
CA LEU A 544 14.18 6.12 10.47
C LEU A 544 15.28 5.18 11.01
N ASP A 545 15.70 5.30 12.26
CA ASP A 545 16.69 4.38 12.83
C ASP A 545 16.18 2.93 12.85
N ALA A 546 14.92 2.74 13.26
CA ALA A 546 14.28 1.43 13.26
C ALA A 546 14.15 0.84 11.83
N GLU A 547 13.78 1.68 10.86
CA GLU A 547 13.72 1.29 9.45
C GLU A 547 15.10 0.86 8.92
N LEU A 548 16.14 1.67 9.16
CA LEU A 548 17.51 1.36 8.72
C LEU A 548 18.02 0.06 9.36
N ARG A 549 17.66 -0.20 10.61
CA ARG A 549 17.99 -1.45 11.30
C ARG A 549 17.32 -2.66 10.66
N GLU A 550 16.03 -2.60 10.38
CA GLU A 550 15.31 -3.68 9.68
C GLU A 550 15.95 -3.98 8.32
N MET A 551 16.36 -2.94 7.58
CA MET A 551 17.09 -3.11 6.31
C MET A 551 18.42 -3.85 6.49
N GLN A 552 19.18 -3.55 7.55
CA GLN A 552 20.43 -4.27 7.87
C GLN A 552 20.17 -5.75 8.15
N GLU A 553 19.15 -6.05 8.96
CA GLU A 553 18.78 -7.43 9.30
C GLU A 553 18.39 -8.23 8.05
N ARG A 554 17.68 -7.59 7.12
CA ARG A 554 17.30 -8.19 5.82
C ARG A 554 18.46 -8.30 4.81
N MET A 555 19.62 -7.74 5.11
CA MET A 555 20.86 -7.89 4.32
C MET A 555 21.80 -8.98 4.87
N ALA A 556 21.39 -9.75 5.89
CA ALA A 556 22.25 -10.76 6.52
C ALA A 556 22.75 -11.85 5.55
N SER A 557 22.01 -12.12 4.47
CA SER A 557 22.45 -13.02 3.41
C SER A 557 21.87 -12.62 2.06
N ARG A 558 22.49 -13.09 0.97
CA ARG A 558 22.00 -12.83 -0.39
C ARG A 558 20.58 -13.35 -0.60
N GLN A 559 20.30 -14.55 -0.08
CA GLN A 559 18.97 -15.16 -0.19
C GLN A 559 17.89 -14.33 0.53
N LEU A 560 18.18 -13.83 1.73
CA LEU A 560 17.24 -13.00 2.48
C LEU A 560 17.02 -11.64 1.79
N TYR A 561 18.09 -11.05 1.28
CA TYR A 561 18.02 -9.81 0.51
C TYR A 561 17.17 -9.98 -0.74
N GLU A 562 17.38 -11.02 -1.52
CA GLU A 562 16.60 -11.28 -2.75
C GLU A 562 15.13 -11.61 -2.44
N ALA A 563 14.86 -12.38 -1.38
CA ALA A 563 13.52 -12.83 -1.05
C ALA A 563 12.63 -11.72 -0.46
N SER A 564 13.19 -10.79 0.33
CA SER A 564 12.38 -9.72 0.94
C SER A 564 13.12 -8.40 1.16
N GLY A 565 14.44 -8.42 1.39
CA GLY A 565 15.22 -7.20 1.65
C GLY A 565 15.15 -6.17 0.52
N ARG A 566 15.28 -6.59 -0.73
CA ARG A 566 15.20 -5.73 -1.91
C ARG A 566 13.84 -5.02 -2.00
N ALA A 567 12.76 -5.78 -1.91
CA ALA A 567 11.40 -5.24 -1.99
C ALA A 567 11.10 -4.29 -0.83
N TYR A 568 11.56 -4.64 0.38
CA TYR A 568 11.46 -3.78 1.57
C TYR A 568 12.18 -2.44 1.36
N MET A 569 13.41 -2.45 0.85
CA MET A 569 14.16 -1.22 0.54
C MET A 569 13.51 -0.37 -0.54
N LEU A 570 13.04 -0.98 -1.63
CA LEU A 570 12.37 -0.27 -2.72
C LEU A 570 11.07 0.37 -2.27
N SER A 571 10.31 -0.29 -1.38
CA SER A 571 9.13 0.31 -0.76
C SER A 571 9.51 1.42 0.25
N GLY A 572 10.63 1.22 0.95
CA GLY A 572 11.39 2.21 1.70
C GLY A 572 11.55 3.53 0.95
N LEU A 573 12.33 3.44 -0.11
CA LEU A 573 12.68 4.52 -1.02
C LEU A 573 11.44 5.17 -1.64
N SER A 574 10.50 4.38 -2.17
CA SER A 574 9.25 4.92 -2.75
C SER A 574 8.49 5.78 -1.75
N SER A 575 8.40 5.36 -0.49
CA SER A 575 7.76 6.15 0.56
C SER A 575 8.48 7.45 0.86
N HIS A 576 9.80 7.45 1.00
CA HIS A 576 10.58 8.66 1.30
C HIS A 576 10.67 9.61 0.12
N SER A 577 10.80 9.11 -1.11
CA SER A 577 10.89 9.93 -2.31
C SER A 577 9.58 10.66 -2.62
N TRP A 578 8.43 10.00 -2.39
CA TRP A 578 7.11 10.59 -2.53
C TRP A 578 6.54 11.17 -1.24
N GLN A 579 7.20 10.97 -0.09
CA GLN A 579 6.70 11.32 1.24
C GLN A 579 5.28 10.79 1.50
N ARG A 580 5.05 9.54 1.09
CA ARG A 580 3.74 8.87 1.13
C ARG A 580 3.84 7.54 1.85
N ALA A 581 2.81 7.18 2.60
CA ALA A 581 2.78 5.91 3.29
C ALA A 581 2.72 4.75 2.27
N THR A 582 3.66 3.82 2.36
CA THR A 582 3.63 2.54 1.65
C THR A 582 3.46 1.40 2.65
N THR A 583 3.06 0.22 2.18
CA THR A 583 3.10 -0.98 3.00
C THR A 583 4.42 -1.68 2.81
N ARG A 584 5.02 -2.11 3.91
CA ARG A 584 6.27 -2.86 3.96
C ARG A 584 6.00 -4.13 4.76
N GLY A 585 6.69 -5.22 4.44
CA GLY A 585 6.60 -6.46 5.21
C GLY A 585 7.08 -6.21 6.64
N ASP A 586 6.17 -5.92 7.57
CA ASP A 586 6.53 -5.66 8.96
C ASP A 586 6.73 -6.99 9.70
N SER A 587 7.93 -7.18 10.27
CA SER A 587 8.17 -8.23 11.24
C SER A 587 7.24 -8.02 12.43
N THR A 588 6.52 -9.06 12.83
CA THR A 588 5.41 -9.05 13.81
C THR A 588 5.77 -8.62 15.25
N GLU A 589 6.96 -8.08 15.50
CA GLU A 589 7.50 -7.75 16.83
C GLU A 589 7.66 -6.25 17.13
N SER A 590 6.85 -5.35 16.58
CA SER A 590 6.78 -3.99 17.14
C SER A 590 5.46 -3.27 16.88
N SER A 591 4.61 -3.22 17.92
CA SER A 591 3.54 -2.25 18.12
C SER A 591 4.02 -0.80 18.24
N THR A 592 5.21 -0.48 17.72
CA THR A 592 5.94 0.78 17.95
C THR A 592 6.61 1.33 16.69
N ILE A 593 6.38 0.73 15.52
CA ILE A 593 6.85 1.34 14.28
C ILE A 593 5.88 2.46 13.93
N VAL A 594 6.32 3.70 14.15
CA VAL A 594 5.66 4.90 13.67
C VAL A 594 5.52 4.75 12.15
N HIS A 595 4.30 4.51 11.67
CA HIS A 595 4.04 4.49 10.23
C HIS A 595 4.11 5.92 9.70
N SER A 596 5.32 6.32 9.31
CA SER A 596 5.61 7.62 8.72
C SER A 596 4.68 7.89 7.53
N TYR A 597 4.24 9.14 7.39
CA TYR A 597 3.35 9.62 6.31
C TYR A 597 1.92 9.05 6.28
N GLN A 598 1.48 8.27 7.27
CA GLN A 598 0.07 7.87 7.35
C GLN A 598 -0.82 9.07 7.73
N THR A 599 -1.88 9.28 6.96
CA THR A 599 -2.92 10.26 7.30
C THR A 599 -3.97 9.63 8.22
N PRO A 600 -4.75 10.44 8.97
CA PRO A 600 -5.85 9.92 9.80
C PRO A 600 -6.85 9.07 9.00
N SER A 601 -7.10 9.40 7.73
CA SER A 601 -7.99 8.62 6.86
C SER A 601 -7.43 7.24 6.53
N MET A 602 -6.11 7.13 6.32
CA MET A 602 -5.44 5.84 6.12
C MET A 602 -5.52 4.97 7.37
N VAL A 603 -5.24 5.55 8.54
CA VAL A 603 -5.32 4.84 9.84
C VAL A 603 -6.73 4.33 10.10
N GLN A 604 -7.75 5.16 9.84
CA GLN A 604 -9.14 4.75 9.98
C GLN A 604 -9.48 3.58 9.04
N MET A 605 -9.02 3.64 7.79
CA MET A 605 -9.29 2.56 6.83
C MET A 605 -8.60 1.25 7.22
N LEU A 606 -7.39 1.31 7.78
CA LEU A 606 -6.69 0.15 8.35
C LEU A 606 -7.45 -0.44 9.55
N GLN A 607 -8.00 0.39 10.44
CA GLN A 607 -8.84 -0.10 11.54
C GLN A 607 -10.12 -0.78 11.02
N HIS A 608 -10.70 -0.26 9.93
CA HIS A 608 -11.82 -0.92 9.27
C HIS A 608 -11.42 -2.26 8.64
N SER A 609 -10.25 -2.38 8.01
CA SER A 609 -9.83 -3.65 7.43
C SER A 609 -9.61 -4.73 8.49
N GLN A 610 -9.01 -4.36 9.62
CA GLN A 610 -8.74 -5.26 10.74
C GLN A 610 -10.02 -5.71 11.48
N SER A 611 -11.04 -4.85 11.55
CA SER A 611 -12.35 -5.21 12.12
C SER A 611 -13.26 -5.95 11.15
N HIS A 612 -13.00 -5.87 9.84
CA HIS A 612 -13.79 -6.51 8.80
C HIS A 612 -13.44 -8.00 8.62
N ILE A 613 -14.01 -8.83 9.49
CA ILE A 613 -14.09 -10.28 9.31
C ILE A 613 -15.34 -10.58 8.46
N PRO A 614 -15.22 -11.10 7.23
CA PRO A 614 -16.39 -11.46 6.45
C PRO A 614 -17.20 -12.53 7.19
N SER A 615 -18.50 -12.29 7.36
CA SER A 615 -19.41 -13.33 7.84
C SER A 615 -19.41 -14.51 6.86
N PRO A 616 -19.44 -15.77 7.31
CA PRO A 616 -19.46 -16.92 6.41
C PRO A 616 -20.68 -16.86 5.49
N PRO A 617 -20.55 -17.22 4.20
CA PRO A 617 -21.66 -17.19 3.26
C PRO A 617 -22.65 -18.32 3.62
N GLY A 618 -23.72 -17.97 4.33
CA GLY A 618 -24.77 -18.96 4.63
C GLY A 618 -25.59 -18.71 5.88
N GLN A 619 -26.11 -17.50 6.10
CA GLN A 619 -27.33 -17.34 6.90
C GLN A 619 -28.24 -16.32 6.22
N GLN A 620 -29.18 -16.81 5.42
CA GLN A 620 -30.39 -16.05 5.14
C GLN A 620 -31.04 -15.69 6.48
N PRO A 621 -31.56 -14.45 6.66
CA PRO A 621 -32.35 -14.13 7.84
C PRO A 621 -33.54 -15.11 7.88
N GLN A 622 -33.56 -16.01 8.88
CA GLN A 622 -34.74 -16.81 9.12
C GLN A 622 -35.91 -15.85 9.37
N ALA A 623 -36.92 -15.93 8.50
CA ALA A 623 -38.18 -15.24 8.69
C ALA A 623 -38.72 -15.57 10.09
N ARG A 624 -38.92 -14.55 10.93
CA ARG A 624 -39.61 -14.70 12.21
C ARG A 624 -41.00 -15.31 11.94
N PRO A 625 -41.40 -16.38 12.65
CA PRO A 625 -42.77 -16.84 12.58
C PRO A 625 -43.71 -15.76 13.15
N PRO A 626 -44.93 -15.60 12.61
CA PRO A 626 -45.87 -14.61 13.09
C PRO A 626 -46.27 -14.93 14.54
N ARG A 627 -46.27 -13.89 15.40
CA ARG A 627 -46.77 -13.99 16.77
C ARG A 627 -48.26 -14.37 16.74
N PRO A 628 -48.72 -15.28 17.62
CA PRO A 628 -50.14 -15.53 17.75
C PRO A 628 -50.83 -14.29 18.33
N SER A 629 -51.93 -13.90 17.69
CA SER A 629 -52.86 -12.90 18.20
C SER A 629 -53.41 -13.35 19.55
N ALA A 630 -53.15 -12.56 20.60
CA ALA A 630 -53.84 -12.72 21.87
C ALA A 630 -55.33 -12.37 21.69
N ARG A 631 -56.21 -13.29 22.11
CA ARG A 631 -57.57 -12.99 22.53
C ARG A 631 -57.56 -12.65 24.01
#